data_AF-A0A402DH80-F1
#
_entry.id   AF-A0A402DH80-F1
#
_cell.length_a   1.000
_cell.length_b   1.000
_cell.length_c   1.000
_cell.angle_alpha   90.00
_cell.angle_beta   90.00
_cell.angle_gamma   90.00
#
_symmetry.space_group_name_H-M   'P 1'
#
loop_
_entity.id
_entity.type
_entity.pdbx_description
1 polymer ?
#
loop_
_entity_poly.entity_id
_entity_poly.type
_entity_poly.pdbx_seq_one_letter_code
_entity_poly.pdbx_strand_id
1 'polypeptide(L)'
;MRYLSLTKKIDNASQGYVNSSIIFENNHRLDFVEVKNTDTKPKIKYRYHYMNEAQVMIFRYDNAPHHVEIATFPHHKHEVDDIKESLEPTLEQVLLEIAEKQRNLKP
;
A
#
# COMPACT_ATOMS: atom_id res chain seq x y z
N MET A 1 12.60 12.45 0.44
CA MET A 1 12.55 11.03 0.86
C MET A 1 13.79 10.79 1.69
N ARG A 2 13.63 10.37 2.95
CA ARG A 2 14.73 10.23 3.90
C ARG A 2 15.43 8.87 3.79
N TYR A 3 14.66 7.79 3.58
CA TYR A 3 15.18 6.44 3.43
C TYR A 3 14.28 5.60 2.53
N LEU A 4 14.89 4.69 1.77
CA LEU A 4 14.22 3.67 0.98
C LEU A 4 14.95 2.34 1.16
N SER A 5 14.18 1.30 1.48
CA SER A 5 14.61 -0.09 1.30
C SER A 5 13.74 -0.77 0.25
N LEU A 6 14.36 -1.62 -0.56
CA LEU A 6 13.70 -2.37 -1.61
C LEU A 6 14.32 -3.77 -1.67
N THR A 7 13.47 -4.77 -1.50
CA THR A 7 13.80 -6.18 -1.77
C THR A 7 12.92 -6.65 -2.90
N LYS A 8 13.55 -7.15 -3.96
CA LYS A 8 12.89 -7.85 -5.06
C LYS A 8 13.27 -9.32 -5.01
N LYS A 9 12.29 -10.20 -5.23
CA LYS A 9 12.50 -11.63 -5.44
C LYS A 9 11.75 -12.09 -6.69
N ILE A 10 12.31 -13.08 -7.37
CA ILE A 10 11.65 -13.76 -8.49
C ILE A 10 11.36 -15.15 -7.97
N ASP A 11 10.08 -15.48 -7.81
CA ASP A 11 9.67 -16.74 -7.20
C ASP A 11 9.68 -17.87 -8.25
N ASN A 12 9.30 -17.54 -9.49
CA ASN A 12 9.40 -18.44 -10.65
C ASN A 12 9.45 -17.63 -11.96
N ALA A 13 9.40 -18.30 -13.11
CA ALA A 13 9.54 -17.67 -14.43
C ALA A 13 8.50 -16.57 -14.70
N SER A 14 7.31 -16.66 -14.08
CA SER A 14 6.22 -15.72 -14.30
C SER A 14 5.79 -14.95 -13.06
N GLN A 15 6.39 -15.15 -11.88
CA GLN A 15 5.95 -14.51 -10.64
C GLN A 15 7.09 -13.79 -9.92
N GLY A 16 6.81 -12.57 -9.45
CA GLY A 16 7.74 -11.77 -8.69
C GLY A 16 7.12 -11.13 -7.46
N TYR A 17 8.01 -10.78 -6.53
CA TYR A 17 7.72 -10.18 -5.24
C TYR A 17 8.53 -8.90 -5.08
N VAL A 18 7.89 -7.85 -4.61
CA VAL A 18 8.51 -6.58 -4.21
C VAL A 18 8.09 -6.30 -2.76
N ASN A 19 9.05 -5.97 -1.91
CA ASN A 19 8.81 -5.49 -0.55
C ASN A 19 9.71 -4.30 -0.24
N SER A 20 9.11 -3.27 0.33
CA SER A 20 9.75 -1.98 0.51
C SER A 20 9.27 -1.27 1.76
N SER A 21 10.17 -0.46 2.30
CA SER A 21 9.87 0.54 3.32
C SER A 21 10.44 1.88 2.87
N ILE A 22 9.58 2.89 2.77
CA ILE A 22 9.92 4.29 2.50
C ILE A 22 9.73 5.09 3.80
N ILE A 23 10.75 5.83 4.21
CA ILE A 23 10.64 6.85 5.26
C ILE A 23 10.70 8.23 4.59
N PHE A 24 9.66 9.03 4.81
CA PHE A 24 9.54 10.38 4.29
C PHE A 24 10.28 11.39 5.18
N GLU A 25 10.44 12.64 4.71
CA GLU A 25 11.15 13.68 5.49
C GLU A 25 10.49 14.01 6.83
N ASN A 26 9.17 13.86 6.91
CA ASN A 26 8.39 14.05 8.13
C ASN A 26 8.37 12.80 9.03
N ASN A 27 9.29 11.84 8.82
CA ASN A 27 9.35 10.55 9.52
C ASN A 27 8.12 9.64 9.38
N HIS A 28 7.15 9.99 8.54
CA HIS A 28 6.10 9.05 8.18
C HIS A 28 6.69 7.89 7.38
N ARG A 29 5.99 6.76 7.38
CA ARG A 29 6.47 5.52 6.77
C ARG A 29 5.42 4.91 5.87
N LEU A 30 5.83 4.50 4.66
CA LEU A 30 5.05 3.61 3.80
C LEU A 30 5.78 2.28 3.70
N ASP A 31 5.18 1.24 4.27
CA ASP A 31 5.56 -0.14 4.03
C ASP A 31 4.67 -0.73 2.94
N PHE A 32 5.26 -1.33 1.90
CA PHE A 32 4.47 -1.98 0.87
C PHE A 32 5.03 -3.31 0.39
N VAL A 33 4.13 -4.19 -0.01
CA VAL A 33 4.43 -5.45 -0.69
C VAL A 33 3.54 -5.58 -1.91
N GLU A 34 4.10 -6.09 -3.00
CA GLU A 34 3.35 -6.51 -4.18
C GLU A 34 3.85 -7.89 -4.62
N VAL A 35 2.91 -8.78 -4.92
CA VAL A 35 3.14 -10.04 -5.63
C VAL A 35 2.36 -9.98 -6.92
N LYS A 36 3.06 -10.17 -8.04
CA LYS A 36 2.47 -10.07 -9.39
C LYS A 36 2.98 -11.18 -10.26
N ASN A 37 2.16 -11.60 -11.22
CA ASN A 37 2.70 -12.28 -12.38
C ASN A 37 3.25 -11.27 -13.39
N THR A 38 4.23 -11.67 -14.20
CA THR A 38 4.87 -10.85 -15.22
C THR A 38 4.02 -10.70 -16.48
N ASP A 39 3.08 -11.62 -16.69
CA ASP A 39 2.18 -11.72 -17.85
C ASP A 39 0.78 -11.14 -17.61
N THR A 40 0.38 -10.94 -16.34
CA THR A 40 -0.93 -10.37 -15.99
C THR A 40 -0.82 -9.05 -15.26
N LYS A 41 -1.75 -8.12 -15.51
CA LYS A 41 -1.79 -6.81 -14.84
C LYS A 41 -2.15 -6.84 -13.34
N PRO A 42 -3.14 -7.62 -12.87
CA PRO A 42 -3.57 -7.57 -11.47
C PRO A 42 -2.51 -8.07 -10.50
N LYS A 43 -2.55 -7.57 -9.26
CA LYS A 43 -1.76 -8.07 -8.14
C LYS A 43 -2.39 -9.35 -7.60
N ILE A 44 -1.56 -10.36 -7.38
CA ILE A 44 -1.95 -11.57 -6.65
C ILE A 44 -2.15 -11.23 -5.17
N LYS A 45 -1.19 -10.49 -4.61
CA LYS A 45 -1.21 -10.01 -3.23
C LYS A 45 -0.63 -8.62 -3.17
N TYR A 46 -1.21 -7.75 -2.36
CA TYR A 46 -0.57 -6.49 -2.04
C TYR A 46 -0.92 -6.02 -0.63
N ARG A 47 -0.08 -5.11 -0.13
CA ARG A 47 -0.37 -4.28 1.03
C ARG A 47 0.38 -2.98 0.86
N TYR A 48 -0.27 -1.86 1.12
CA TYR A 48 0.35 -0.55 1.27
C TYR A 48 -0.09 0.02 2.61
N HIS A 49 0.84 0.12 3.57
CA HIS A 49 0.56 0.50 4.94
C HIS A 49 1.26 1.83 5.24
N TYR A 50 0.49 2.90 5.28
CA TYR A 50 0.99 4.24 5.56
C TYR A 50 0.77 4.61 7.04
N MET A 51 1.84 5.00 7.71
CA MET A 51 1.89 5.28 9.15
C MET A 51 2.53 6.64 9.43
N ASN A 52 2.12 7.27 10.53
CA ASN A 52 2.79 8.46 11.05
C ASN A 52 4.12 8.12 11.74
N GLU A 53 4.82 9.14 12.26
CA GLU A 53 6.10 8.95 12.97
C GLU A 53 5.98 8.07 14.22
N ALA A 54 4.81 8.06 14.89
CA ALA A 54 4.50 7.23 16.04
C ALA A 54 4.10 5.79 15.67
N GLN A 55 4.27 5.38 14.40
CA GLN A 55 3.86 4.07 13.86
C GLN A 55 2.34 3.82 13.95
N VAL A 56 1.53 4.87 14.09
CA VAL A 56 0.07 4.77 14.02
C VAL A 56 -0.37 4.77 12.56
N MET A 57 -1.19 3.79 12.20
CA MET A 57 -1.76 3.66 10.85
C MET A 57 -2.61 4.88 10.51
N ILE A 58 -2.30 5.50 9.37
CA ILE A 58 -3.13 6.56 8.78
C ILE A 58 -4.11 5.93 7.79
N PHE A 59 -3.61 5.04 6.93
CA PHE A 59 -4.45 4.18 6.10
C PHE A 59 -3.67 2.93 5.66
N ARG A 60 -4.39 1.90 5.26
CA ARG A 60 -3.82 0.71 4.64
C ARG A 60 -4.68 0.20 3.50
N TYR A 61 -4.10 -0.06 2.34
CA TYR A 61 -4.75 -0.83 1.28
C TYR A 61 -4.21 -2.25 1.29
N ASP A 62 -5.07 -3.26 1.25
CA ASP A 62 -4.66 -4.64 0.99
C ASP A 62 -5.78 -5.47 0.36
N ASN A 63 -5.45 -6.71 -0.01
CA ASN A 63 -6.39 -7.68 -0.58
C ASN A 63 -6.46 -8.98 0.21
N ALA A 64 -6.20 -8.95 1.52
CA ALA A 64 -6.40 -10.14 2.33
C ALA A 64 -7.89 -10.54 2.31
N PRO A 65 -8.25 -11.81 2.06
CA PRO A 65 -9.63 -12.21 1.78
C PRO A 65 -10.44 -12.42 3.07
N HIS A 66 -10.66 -11.35 3.83
CA HIS A 66 -11.32 -11.39 5.15
C HIS A 66 -12.57 -10.50 5.28
N HIS A 67 -12.79 -9.57 4.35
CA HIS A 67 -13.94 -8.65 4.32
C HIS A 67 -14.92 -8.99 3.20
N VAL A 68 -15.58 -10.15 3.30
CA VAL A 68 -16.47 -10.67 2.23
C VAL A 68 -17.74 -9.83 2.01
N GLU A 69 -18.06 -8.95 2.95
CA GLU A 69 -19.25 -8.10 2.98
C GLU A 69 -19.18 -6.87 2.06
N ILE A 70 -17.98 -6.48 1.62
CA ILE A 70 -17.78 -5.26 0.80
C ILE A 70 -17.93 -5.55 -0.69
N ALA A 71 -18.44 -4.59 -1.48
CA ALA A 71 -18.66 -4.81 -2.91
C ALA A 71 -17.36 -4.99 -3.72
N THR A 72 -16.24 -4.46 -3.23
CA THR A 72 -14.93 -4.53 -3.90
C THR A 72 -14.09 -5.74 -3.49
N PHE A 73 -14.66 -6.73 -2.78
CA PHE A 73 -13.93 -7.91 -2.30
C PHE A 73 -13.06 -8.55 -3.40
N PRO A 74 -11.78 -8.88 -3.12
CA PRO A 74 -11.10 -8.81 -1.82
C PRO A 74 -10.46 -7.45 -1.51
N HIS A 75 -10.56 -6.48 -2.42
CA HIS A 75 -9.89 -5.20 -2.34
C HIS A 75 -10.58 -4.26 -1.35
N HIS A 76 -9.81 -3.68 -0.44
CA HIS A 76 -10.32 -2.74 0.53
C HIS A 76 -9.24 -1.78 1.02
N LYS A 77 -9.70 -0.72 1.67
CA LYS A 77 -8.88 0.27 2.37
C LYS A 77 -9.30 0.33 3.83
N HIS A 78 -8.36 0.11 4.73
CA HIS A 78 -8.50 0.48 6.13
C HIS A 78 -8.18 1.96 6.32
N GLU A 79 -9.01 2.64 7.08
CA GLU A 79 -8.71 3.90 7.77
C GLU A 79 -8.76 3.63 9.28
N VAL A 80 -8.54 4.67 10.11
CA VAL A 80 -8.33 4.51 11.57
C VAL A 80 -9.41 3.65 12.23
N ASP A 81 -10.69 3.88 11.90
CA ASP A 81 -11.83 3.20 12.51
C ASP A 81 -12.81 2.63 11.48
N ASP A 82 -12.39 2.50 10.22
CA ASP A 82 -13.31 2.15 9.12
C ASP A 82 -12.64 1.29 8.04
N ILE A 83 -13.47 0.52 7.33
CA ILE A 83 -13.08 -0.25 6.16
C ILE A 83 -13.91 0.26 4.99
N LYS A 84 -13.21 0.77 3.97
CA LYS A 84 -13.81 1.35 2.79
C LYS A 84 -13.61 0.46 1.58
N GLU A 85 -14.65 0.43 0.76
CA GLU A 85 -14.59 -0.10 -0.59
C GLU A 85 -13.51 0.63 -1.38
N SER A 86 -12.67 -0.15 -2.06
CA SER A 86 -11.62 0.37 -2.91
C SER A 86 -11.21 -0.67 -3.92
N LEU A 87 -10.98 -0.26 -5.16
CA LEU A 87 -10.36 -1.11 -6.16
C LEU A 87 -8.85 -1.28 -5.86
N GLU A 88 -8.20 -2.23 -6.54
CA GLU A 88 -6.75 -2.41 -6.43
C GLU A 88 -6.00 -1.11 -6.78
N PRO A 89 -5.26 -0.48 -5.83
CA PRO A 89 -4.53 0.75 -6.13
C PRO A 89 -3.15 0.46 -6.72
N THR A 90 -2.67 1.37 -7.56
CA THR A 90 -1.27 1.43 -7.98
C THR A 90 -0.41 2.10 -6.90
N LEU A 91 0.89 1.82 -6.88
CA LEU A 91 1.83 2.53 -6.00
C LEU A 91 1.80 4.04 -6.24
N GLU A 92 1.63 4.48 -7.49
CA GLU A 92 1.49 5.89 -7.85
C GLU A 92 0.27 6.54 -7.18
N GLN A 93 -0.91 5.89 -7.25
CA GLN A 93 -2.12 6.39 -6.59
C GLN A 93 -1.92 6.53 -5.07
N VAL A 94 -1.26 5.55 -4.44
CA VAL A 94 -0.93 5.59 -3.01
C VAL A 94 0.02 6.74 -2.68
N LEU A 95 1.08 6.93 -3.48
CA LEU A 95 2.03 8.03 -3.29
C LEU A 95 1.39 9.41 -3.50
N LEU A 96 0.48 9.54 -4.48
CA LEU A 96 -0.28 10.76 -4.73
C LEU A 96 -1.22 11.08 -3.55
N GLU A 97 -1.95 10.09 -3.02
CA GLU A 97 -2.80 10.28 -1.83
C GLU A 97 -1.96 10.75 -0.62
N ILE A 98 -0.78 10.16 -0.42
CA ILE A 98 0.16 10.60 0.64
C ILE A 98 0.55 12.06 0.41
N ALA A 99 0.95 12.43 -0.81
CA ALA A 99 1.35 13.78 -1.15
C ALA A 99 0.20 14.80 -0.99
N GLU A 100 -1.04 14.42 -1.28
CA GLU A 100 -2.24 15.25 -1.06
C GLU A 100 -2.51 15.46 0.42
N LYS A 101 -2.51 14.39 1.23
CA LYS A 101 -2.67 14.49 2.69
C LYS A 101 -1.60 15.39 3.30
N GLN A 102 -0.35 15.26 2.87
CA GLN A 102 0.74 16.12 3.37
C GLN A 102 0.64 17.58 2.91
N ARG A 103 0.04 17.86 1.75
CA ARG A 103 -0.24 19.24 1.32
C ARG A 103 -1.35 19.88 2.14
N ASN A 104 -2.41 19.13 2.44
CA ASN A 104 -3.57 19.62 3.18
C ASN A 104 -3.31 19.81 4.68
N LEU A 105 -2.21 19.25 5.20
CA LEU A 105 -1.76 19.44 6.58
C LEU A 105 -0.84 20.66 6.77
N LYS A 106 -0.42 21.33 5.68
CA LYS A 106 0.36 22.56 5.79
C LYS A 106 -0.57 23.69 6.24
N PRO A 107 -0.19 24.46 7.28
CA PRO A 107 -0.95 25.63 7.71
C PRO A 107 -1.01 26.71 6.62
#